data_AF-A0A386AXR1-F1
#
_entry.id   AF-A0A386AXR1-F1
#
_cell.length_a   1.000
_cell.length_b   1.000
_cell.length_c   1.000
_cell.angle_alpha   90.00
_cell.angle_beta   90.00
_cell.angle_gamma   90.00
#
_symmetry.space_group_name_H-M   'P 1'
#
loop_
_entity.id
_entity.type
_entity.pdbx_description
1 polymer ?
#
loop_
_entity_poly.entity_id
_entity_poly.type
_entity_poly.pdbx_seq_one_letter_code
_entity_poly.pdbx_strand_id
1 'polypeptide(L)'
;MRQATTFFKKCQQFKKHYFLESACSFYFGLIFGNLFGTFLNFLRNEIVWDGTVLIIIILFFEFFNYLIYKKKQGSFRLPFVSKRHGLVILKNFQIGILLGLFIDAFKVGS
;
A
#
# COMPACT_ATOMS: atom_id res chain seq x y z
N MET A 1 8.50 5.16 41.63
CA MET A 1 8.28 6.09 40.50
C MET A 1 9.29 5.96 39.33
N ARG A 2 10.58 5.66 39.55
CA ARG A 2 11.59 5.52 38.46
C ARG A 2 11.40 4.33 37.49
N GLN A 3 10.76 3.24 37.94
CA GLN A 3 10.50 2.07 37.07
C GLN A 3 9.32 2.31 36.10
N ALA A 4 8.33 3.10 36.51
CA ALA A 4 7.19 3.45 35.64
C ALA A 4 7.61 4.36 34.47
N THR A 5 8.53 5.31 34.71
CA THR A 5 9.02 6.23 33.68
C THR A 5 9.93 5.55 32.66
N THR A 6 10.73 4.56 33.07
CA THR A 6 11.54 3.74 32.15
C THR A 6 10.68 2.81 31.29
N PHE A 7 9.61 2.25 31.86
CA PHE A 7 8.65 1.42 31.11
C PHE A 7 7.86 2.24 30.06
N PHE A 8 7.43 3.46 30.42
CA PHE A 8 6.76 4.38 29.49
C PHE A 8 7.68 4.80 28.33
N LYS A 9 8.95 5.12 28.61
CA LYS A 9 9.95 5.41 27.56
C LYS A 9 10.14 4.23 26.61
N LYS A 10 10.20 3.00 27.14
CA LYS A 10 10.36 1.79 26.33
C LYS A 10 9.15 1.53 25.44
N CYS A 11 7.92 1.66 25.97
CA CYS A 11 6.69 1.56 25.17
C CYS A 11 6.59 2.63 24.07
N GLN A 12 7.04 3.86 24.35
CA GLN A 12 7.05 4.94 23.37
C GLN A 12 8.08 4.69 22.25
N GLN A 13 9.23 4.10 22.58
CA GLN A 13 10.23 3.67 21.60
C GLN A 13 9.72 2.55 20.70
N PHE A 14 9.02 1.56 21.27
CA PHE A 14 8.39 0.49 20.49
C PHE A 14 7.31 1.02 19.53
N LYS A 15 6.46 1.96 19.97
CA LYS A 15 5.47 2.61 19.09
C LYS A 15 6.12 3.41 17.96
N LYS A 16 7.25 4.09 18.21
CA LYS A 16 7.98 4.85 17.17
C LYS A 16 8.48 3.95 16.04
N HIS A 17 9.02 2.77 16.35
CA HIS A 17 9.57 1.88 15.33
C HIS A 17 8.49 1.36 14.36
N TYR A 18 7.33 0.97 14.89
CA TYR A 18 6.19 0.53 14.06
C TYR A 18 5.55 1.67 13.26
N PHE A 19 5.54 2.89 13.81
CA PHE A 19 5.07 4.06 13.10
C PHE A 19 5.97 4.42 11.92
N LEU A 20 7.30 4.40 12.13
CA LEU A 20 8.27 4.69 11.07
C LEU A 20 8.16 3.68 9.92
N GLU A 21 8.08 2.38 10.23
CA GLU A 21 7.90 1.32 9.24
C GLU A 21 6.60 1.49 8.43
N SER A 22 5.51 1.89 9.10
CA SER A 22 4.23 2.19 8.46
C SER A 22 4.31 3.43 7.56
N ALA A 23 4.99 4.48 8.00
CA ALA A 23 5.18 5.70 7.23
C ALA A 23 6.08 5.47 6.01
N CYS A 24 7.18 4.70 6.16
CA CYS A 24 8.05 4.33 5.05
C CYS A 24 7.31 3.49 4.01
N SER A 25 6.55 2.48 4.42
CA SER A 25 5.77 1.66 3.49
C SER A 25 4.69 2.44 2.76
N PHE A 26 4.02 3.38 3.43
CA PHE A 26 3.11 4.32 2.81
C PHE A 26 3.81 5.21 1.77
N TYR A 27 4.97 5.78 2.12
CA TYR A 27 5.72 6.67 1.22
C TYR A 27 6.26 5.93 0.00
N PHE A 28 6.73 4.69 0.17
CA PHE A 28 7.08 3.81 -0.95
C PHE A 28 5.88 3.57 -1.88
N GLY A 29 4.69 3.34 -1.32
CA GLY A 29 3.46 3.22 -2.08
C GLY A 29 3.14 4.48 -2.88
N LEU A 30 3.34 5.65 -2.28
CA LEU A 30 3.12 6.96 -2.93
C LEU A 30 4.08 7.17 -4.11
N ILE A 31 5.38 6.90 -3.93
CA ILE A 31 6.37 6.96 -5.01
C ILE A 31 5.97 6.02 -6.16
N PHE A 32 5.55 4.79 -5.83
CA PHE A 32 5.14 3.81 -6.83
C PHE A 32 3.88 4.23 -7.58
N GLY A 33 2.91 4.82 -6.90
CA GLY A 33 1.70 5.39 -7.50
C GLY A 33 2.03 6.52 -8.49
N ASN A 34 2.95 7.42 -8.14
CA ASN A 34 3.42 8.47 -9.05
C ASN A 34 4.19 7.92 -10.26
N LEU A 35 5.00 6.88 -10.08
CA LEU A 35 5.68 6.19 -11.19
C LEU A 35 4.70 5.46 -12.11
N PHE A 36 3.54 5.05 -11.60
CA PHE A 36 2.53 4.40 -12.41
C PHE A 36 1.88 5.36 -13.42
N GLY A 37 1.81 6.66 -13.11
CA GLY A 37 1.34 7.69 -14.03
C GLY A 37 2.15 7.77 -15.33
N THR A 38 3.48 7.71 -15.23
CA THR A 38 4.36 7.68 -16.42
C THR A 38 4.26 6.34 -17.15
N PHE A 39 4.12 5.23 -16.42
CA PHE A 39 3.87 3.91 -17.02
C PHE A 39 2.51 3.82 -17.74
N LEU A 40 1.50 4.53 -17.25
CA LEU A 40 0.17 4.61 -17.87
C LEU A 40 0.22 5.24 -19.26
N ASN A 41 1.05 6.27 -19.46
CA ASN A 41 1.22 6.85 -20.79
C ASN A 41 1.83 5.84 -21.78
N PHE A 42 2.75 4.98 -21.31
CA PHE A 42 3.27 3.89 -22.13
C PHE A 42 2.18 2.85 -22.44
N LEU A 43 1.38 2.45 -21.44
CA LEU A 43 0.24 1.54 -21.64
C LEU A 43 -0.85 2.11 -22.55
N ARG A 44 -1.10 3.43 -22.51
CA ARG A 44 -2.08 4.11 -23.36
C ARG A 44 -1.67 4.09 -24.84
N ASN A 45 -0.38 4.06 -25.13
CA ASN A 45 0.10 3.93 -26.50
C ASN A 45 -0.17 2.53 -27.09
N GLU A 46 -0.26 1.51 -26.24
CA GLU A 46 -0.52 0.11 -26.64
C GLU A 46 -2.01 -0.27 -26.54
N ILE A 47 -2.77 0.37 -25.65
CA ILE A 47 -4.17 0.04 -25.36
C ILE A 47 -5.11 1.09 -25.96
N VAL A 48 -5.97 0.64 -26.87
CA VAL A 48 -6.86 1.50 -27.67
C VAL A 48 -7.92 2.25 -26.84
N TRP A 49 -8.25 1.77 -25.63
CA TRP A 49 -9.34 2.35 -24.83
C TRP A 49 -8.95 2.52 -23.36
N ASP A 50 -9.02 3.76 -22.86
CA ASP A 50 -8.76 4.12 -21.45
C ASP A 50 -9.70 3.37 -20.47
N GLY A 51 -10.90 2.97 -20.92
CA GLY A 51 -11.81 2.14 -20.12
C GLY A 51 -11.24 0.76 -19.78
N THR A 52 -10.45 0.18 -20.69
CA THR A 52 -9.76 -1.10 -20.46
C THR A 52 -8.71 -0.96 -19.35
N VAL A 53 -7.97 0.15 -19.38
CA VAL A 53 -6.96 0.47 -18.37
C VAL A 53 -7.60 0.61 -17.00
N LEU A 54 -8.73 1.32 -16.90
CA LEU A 54 -9.49 1.47 -15.66
C LEU A 54 -10.01 0.12 -15.13
N ILE A 55 -10.54 -0.76 -15.99
CA ILE A 55 -10.99 -2.10 -15.60
C ILE A 55 -9.81 -2.94 -15.07
N ILE A 56 -8.65 -2.90 -15.74
CA ILE A 56 -7.44 -3.61 -15.29
C ILE A 56 -7.00 -3.12 -13.91
N ILE A 57 -7.01 -1.81 -13.66
CA ILE A 57 -6.65 -1.23 -12.37
C ILE A 57 -7.62 -1.68 -11.28
N ILE A 58 -8.94 -1.70 -11.55
CA ILE A 58 -9.95 -2.17 -10.60
C ILE A 58 -9.74 -3.65 -10.26
N LEU A 59 -9.56 -4.50 -11.28
CA LEU A 59 -9.31 -5.93 -11.08
C LEU A 59 -8.01 -6.19 -10.32
N PHE A 60 -6.97 -5.40 -10.58
CA PHE A 60 -5.73 -5.43 -9.82
C PHE A 60 -5.99 -5.11 -8.34
N PHE A 61 -6.70 -4.02 -8.01
CA PHE A 61 -7.01 -3.70 -6.63
C PHE A 61 -7.93 -4.72 -5.95
N GLU A 62 -8.88 -5.30 -6.68
CA GLU A 62 -9.72 -6.40 -6.19
C GLU A 62 -8.87 -7.64 -5.87
N PHE A 63 -7.91 -7.99 -6.72
CA PHE A 63 -6.96 -9.06 -6.45
C PHE A 63 -6.12 -8.79 -5.19
N PHE A 64 -5.58 -7.58 -5.01
CA PHE A 64 -4.86 -7.21 -3.78
C PHE A 64 -5.76 -7.30 -2.54
N ASN A 65 -6.99 -6.82 -2.63
CA ASN A 65 -7.97 -6.92 -1.55
C ASN A 65 -8.28 -8.39 -1.23
N TYR A 66 -8.50 -9.23 -2.25
CA TYR A 66 -8.69 -10.66 -2.08
C TYR A 66 -7.51 -11.30 -1.33
N LEU A 67 -6.27 -10.99 -1.71
CA LEU A 67 -5.07 -11.49 -1.03
C LEU A 67 -5.03 -11.07 0.45
N ILE A 68 -5.44 -9.84 0.76
CA ILE A 68 -5.44 -9.30 2.13
C ILE A 68 -6.55 -9.92 2.99
N TYR A 69 -7.76 -10.06 2.45
CA TYR A 69 -8.95 -10.46 3.22
C TYR A 69 -9.19 -11.97 3.28
N LYS A 70 -8.81 -12.74 2.25
CA LYS A 70 -9.02 -14.20 2.24
C LYS A 70 -8.22 -14.93 3.34
N LYS A 71 -7.18 -14.29 3.89
CA LYS A 71 -6.41 -14.79 5.04
C LYS A 71 -7.25 -15.05 6.30
N LYS A 72 -8.45 -14.47 6.40
CA LYS A 72 -9.30 -14.62 7.58
C LYS A 72 -10.06 -15.96 7.64
N GLN A 73 -10.12 -16.75 6.56
CA GLN A 73 -11.06 -17.88 6.47
C GLN A 73 -10.52 -19.24 6.00
N GLY A 74 -9.26 -19.38 5.56
CA GLY A 74 -8.73 -20.74 5.29
C GLY A 74 -7.37 -20.82 4.61
N SER A 75 -6.46 -21.57 5.25
CA SER A 75 -5.34 -22.39 4.74
C SER A 75 -4.51 -22.01 3.50
N PHE A 76 -4.53 -20.78 2.98
CA PHE A 76 -3.57 -20.35 1.95
C PHE A 76 -2.46 -19.51 2.60
N ARG A 77 -1.38 -20.19 3.02
CA ARG A 77 -0.14 -19.54 3.45
C ARG A 77 0.66 -19.11 2.23
N LEU A 78 0.48 -17.87 1.78
CA LEU A 78 1.49 -17.22 0.95
C LEU A 78 2.82 -17.21 1.75
N PRO A 79 3.89 -17.86 1.27
CA PRO A 79 5.13 -18.00 2.03
C PRO A 79 5.76 -16.64 2.36
N PHE A 80 5.48 -15.62 1.55
CA PHE A 80 6.03 -14.27 1.68
C PHE A 80 5.25 -13.34 2.63
N VAL A 81 3.96 -13.61 2.92
CA VAL A 81 3.04 -12.70 3.65
C VAL A 81 2.50 -13.34 4.94
N SER A 82 3.26 -14.29 5.51
CA SER A 82 2.79 -15.10 6.63
C SER A 82 2.68 -14.30 7.95
N LYS A 83 3.54 -13.30 8.19
CA LYS A 83 3.52 -12.49 9.44
C LYS A 83 2.44 -11.40 9.43
N ARG A 84 1.83 -11.15 10.60
CA ARG A 84 0.85 -10.06 10.84
C ARG A 84 1.36 -8.69 10.39
N HIS A 85 2.68 -8.47 10.48
CA HIS A 85 3.36 -7.24 10.04
C HIS A 85 3.32 -7.03 8.53
N GLY A 86 3.53 -8.08 7.72
CA GLY A 86 3.53 -7.96 6.25
C GLY A 86 2.18 -7.51 5.68
N LEU A 87 1.07 -7.88 6.33
CA LEU A 87 -0.27 -7.41 5.95
C LEU A 87 -0.47 -5.92 6.22
N VAL A 88 0.08 -5.42 7.33
CA VAL A 88 -0.02 -3.99 7.67
C VAL A 88 0.77 -3.17 6.65
N ILE A 89 1.98 -3.64 6.30
CA ILE A 89 2.81 -3.03 5.25
C ILE A 89 2.08 -3.04 3.90
N LEU A 90 1.51 -4.16 3.48
CA LEU A 90 0.77 -4.26 2.21
C LEU A 90 -0.45 -3.33 2.17
N LYS A 91 -1.19 -3.20 3.28
CA LYS A 91 -2.30 -2.26 3.37
C LYS A 91 -1.85 -0.81 3.26
N ASN A 92 -0.79 -0.44 3.99
CA ASN A 92 -0.24 0.92 3.93
C ASN A 92 0.32 1.24 2.54
N PHE A 93 0.96 0.27 1.90
CA PHE A 93 1.46 0.37 0.54
C PHE A 93 0.33 0.54 -0.47
N GLN A 94 -0.75 -0.24 -0.37
CA GLN A 94 -1.94 -0.11 -1.20
C GLN A 94 -2.56 1.30 -1.08
N ILE A 95 -2.75 1.80 0.14
CA ILE A 95 -3.28 3.16 0.37
C ILE A 95 -2.33 4.21 -0.24
N GLY A 96 -1.01 4.03 -0.10
CA GLY A 96 -0.01 4.91 -0.72
C GLY A 96 -0.13 4.93 -2.25
N ILE A 97 -0.27 3.77 -2.89
CA ILE A 97 -0.46 3.69 -4.36
C ILE A 97 -1.74 4.41 -4.78
N LEU A 98 -2.88 4.13 -4.12
CA LEU A 98 -4.15 4.78 -4.44
C LEU A 98 -4.04 6.31 -4.35
N LEU A 99 -3.36 6.81 -3.32
CA LEU A 99 -3.18 8.24 -3.12
C LEU A 99 -2.22 8.85 -4.15
N GLY A 100 -1.15 8.14 -4.54
CA GLY A 100 -0.27 8.55 -5.63
C GLY A 100 -0.99 8.63 -6.98
N LEU A 101 -1.78 7.60 -7.32
CA LEU A 101 -2.61 7.58 -8.53
C LEU A 101 -3.63 8.71 -8.55
N PHE A 102 -4.25 8.98 -7.39
CA PHE A 102 -5.18 10.08 -7.23
C PHE A 102 -4.51 11.42 -7.49
N ILE A 103 -3.36 11.70 -6.85
CA ILE A 103 -2.61 12.95 -7.05
C ILE A 103 -2.27 13.15 -8.53
N ASP A 104 -1.78 12.10 -9.20
CA ASP A 104 -1.41 12.20 -10.61
C ASP A 104 -2.64 12.46 -11.51
N ALA A 105 -3.77 11.79 -11.25
CA ALA A 105 -5.02 12.04 -11.97
C ALA A 105 -5.55 13.47 -11.79
N PHE A 106 -5.39 14.08 -10.60
CA PHE A 106 -5.73 15.50 -10.39
C PHE A 106 -4.80 16.44 -11.15
N LYS A 107 -3.52 16.09 -11.29
CA LYS A 107 -2.53 16.92 -12.00
C LYS A 107 -2.83 17.05 -13.49
N VAL A 108 -3.28 15.98 -14.15
CA VAL A 108 -3.65 16.02 -15.58
C VAL A 108 -5.07 16.53 -15.84
N GLY A 109 -5.86 16.79 -14.80
CA GLY A 109 -7.24 17.27 -14.89
C GLY A 109 -7.44 18.78 -14.69
N SER A 110 -6.38 19.56 -14.41
CA SER A 110 -6.41 21.04 -14.39
C SER A 110 -5.96 21.63 -15.72
#